data_AF-A0A960KIY0-F1
#
_entry.id   AF-A0A960KIY0-F1
#
_cell.length_a   1.000
_cell.length_b   1.000
_cell.length_c   1.000
_cell.angle_alpha   90.00
_cell.angle_beta   90.00
_cell.angle_gamma   90.00
#
_symmetry.space_group_name_H-M   'P 1'
#
loop_
_entity.id
_entity.type
_entity.pdbx_description
1 polymer ?
#
loop_
_entity_poly.entity_id
_entity_poly.type
_entity_poly.pdbx_seq_one_letter_code
_entity_poly.pdbx_strand_id
1 'polypeptide(L)'
;MKYAWILTLFTCLSFAQFDNGSDGSYGPILVDSMSGDVTLAMPADGIFHATTVTVMDNTTLRFTKNALNTPVYILAQGPIIIELGSFINVSGTAGTLVMRGEGGPGGFDGGNPGISGPAGDGYGPGGGQAGPANGPGTDPDSAGGGAYGTQPYSISARDGDVYGSALLVPLVGGSGGGGIDNGKGGGGGGGAILLSSNAYIQLDGYVIAQGGVDSGTYNNGSGGGVRLVAMDIFGNGRIYTCGYFIGCSAFASGGEGRIRVDTVDPSTLANILFYGEKSFGGLLAIFPVPNPSLDIIEAAGQSISVGSNPVTVILPYGSPAMQNVVVQGTDFPSSQNIEVVITPVVGVKTVYPAVLDMDVNPDTITVPVTLPANTVVNIHVWTTD
;
A
#
# COMPACT_ATOMS: atom_id res chain seq x y z
N MET A 1 29.35 6.90 68.34
CA MET A 1 29.18 6.22 67.04
C MET A 1 28.12 6.97 66.27
N LYS A 2 28.48 7.66 65.18
CA LYS A 2 27.53 8.37 64.31
C LYS A 2 27.33 7.50 63.07
N TYR A 3 26.14 6.95 62.89
CA TYR A 3 25.77 6.25 61.66
C TYR A 3 25.18 7.28 60.69
N ALA A 4 25.93 7.59 59.63
CA ALA A 4 25.44 8.36 58.51
C ALA A 4 24.83 7.39 57.49
N TRP A 5 23.53 7.53 57.23
CA TRP A 5 22.85 6.79 56.18
C TRP A 5 23.07 7.53 54.87
N ILE A 6 23.81 6.92 53.94
CA ILE A 6 23.91 7.40 52.56
C ILE A 6 22.65 6.91 51.84
N LEU A 7 21.74 7.84 51.55
CA LEU A 7 20.58 7.61 50.70
C LEU A 7 21.03 7.75 49.24
N THR A 8 21.30 6.62 48.58
CA THR A 8 21.59 6.59 47.14
C THR A 8 20.30 6.88 46.38
N LEU A 9 20.14 8.10 45.86
CA LEU A 9 19.09 8.40 44.88
C LEU A 9 19.40 7.63 43.59
N PHE A 10 18.65 6.56 43.33
CA PHE A 10 18.53 6.01 41.99
C PHE A 10 17.72 7.01 41.15
N THR A 11 18.39 7.78 40.31
CA THR A 11 17.72 8.44 39.19
C THR A 11 17.25 7.33 38.26
N CYS A 12 15.96 7.02 38.30
CA CYS A 12 15.32 6.24 37.25
C CYS A 12 15.47 7.02 35.95
N LEU A 13 16.33 6.56 35.04
CA LEU A 13 16.25 6.95 33.65
C LEU A 13 14.91 6.42 33.15
N SER A 14 13.89 7.27 33.10
CA SER A 14 12.69 6.95 32.34
C SER A 14 13.10 6.89 30.88
N PHE A 15 13.22 5.69 30.31
CA PHE A 15 13.10 5.56 28.87
C PHE A 15 11.75 6.16 28.49
N ALA A 16 11.73 7.05 27.50
CA ALA A 16 10.48 7.51 26.93
C ALA A 16 9.70 6.25 26.51
N GLN A 17 8.54 6.04 27.11
CA GLN A 17 7.64 4.97 26.73
C GLN A 17 7.27 5.22 25.27
N PHE A 18 7.44 4.21 24.41
CA PHE A 18 6.94 4.28 23.04
C PHE A 18 5.43 4.55 23.09
N ASP A 19 5.00 5.57 22.36
CA ASP A 19 3.59 5.90 22.16
C ASP A 19 3.28 5.97 20.67
N ASN A 20 2.42 5.08 20.22
CA ASN A 20 1.94 5.02 18.84
C ASN A 20 0.80 5.99 18.55
N GLY A 21 0.30 6.74 19.55
CA GLY A 21 -0.77 7.72 19.39
C GLY A 21 -2.18 7.13 19.40
N SER A 22 -2.38 5.89 19.85
CA SER A 22 -3.72 5.32 20.02
C SER A 22 -4.49 5.97 21.16
N ASP A 23 -5.65 6.57 20.86
CA ASP A 23 -6.56 7.13 21.87
C ASP A 23 -7.58 6.10 22.41
N GLY A 24 -7.61 4.89 21.85
CA GLY A 24 -8.51 3.81 22.25
C GLY A 24 -9.97 4.00 21.84
N SER A 25 -10.30 5.02 21.03
CA SER A 25 -11.67 5.37 20.63
C SER A 25 -12.42 4.26 19.89
N TYR A 26 -11.71 3.32 19.24
CA TYR A 26 -12.32 2.16 18.60
C TYR A 26 -12.71 1.06 19.60
N GLY A 27 -12.10 1.03 20.79
CA GLY A 27 -12.22 -0.10 21.72
C GLY A 27 -11.44 -1.34 21.25
N PRO A 28 -11.74 -2.54 21.78
CA PRO A 28 -11.03 -3.76 21.43
C PRO A 28 -11.48 -4.29 20.06
N ILE A 29 -10.52 -4.75 19.24
CA ILE A 29 -10.79 -5.58 18.07
C ILE A 29 -10.63 -7.04 18.50
N LEU A 30 -11.73 -7.78 18.61
CA LEU A 30 -11.75 -9.21 18.91
C LEU A 30 -12.41 -9.96 17.75
N VAL A 31 -11.67 -10.90 17.16
CA VAL A 31 -12.14 -11.80 16.11
C VAL A 31 -11.88 -13.23 16.56
N ASP A 32 -12.96 -13.98 16.82
CA ASP A 32 -12.94 -15.31 17.41
C ASP A 32 -14.01 -16.22 16.78
N SER A 33 -14.11 -17.46 17.26
CA SER A 33 -15.09 -18.42 16.75
C SER A 33 -16.55 -17.98 16.91
N MET A 34 -16.86 -17.05 17.81
CA MET A 34 -18.20 -16.51 18.01
C MET A 34 -18.52 -15.43 16.98
N SER A 35 -17.55 -14.59 16.60
CA SER A 35 -17.71 -13.62 15.52
C SER A 35 -17.58 -14.26 14.13
N GLY A 36 -16.81 -15.35 14.00
CA GLY A 36 -16.37 -15.88 12.71
C GLY A 36 -15.42 -14.90 12.00
N ASP A 37 -15.32 -15.02 10.67
CA ASP A 37 -14.60 -14.07 9.83
C ASP A 37 -15.26 -12.68 9.90
N VAL A 38 -14.45 -11.66 10.19
CA VAL A 38 -14.92 -10.27 10.34
C VAL A 38 -14.32 -9.39 9.26
N THR A 39 -15.15 -8.53 8.67
CA THR A 39 -14.71 -7.44 7.78
C THR A 39 -15.07 -6.11 8.42
N LEU A 40 -14.06 -5.31 8.79
CA LEU A 40 -14.27 -4.00 9.39
C LEU A 40 -14.42 -2.91 8.32
N ALA A 41 -15.32 -1.96 8.56
CA ALA A 41 -15.40 -0.75 7.76
C ALA A 41 -14.20 0.15 8.05
N MET A 42 -13.48 0.58 7.01
CA MET A 42 -12.33 1.49 7.17
C MET A 42 -12.79 2.88 7.63
N PRO A 43 -12.19 3.45 8.69
CA PRO A 43 -12.27 4.87 9.01
C PRO A 43 -11.84 5.72 7.82
N ALA A 44 -12.32 6.96 7.72
CA ALA A 44 -12.01 7.82 6.56
C ALA A 44 -10.52 8.14 6.42
N ASP A 45 -9.79 8.21 7.53
CA ASP A 45 -8.34 8.40 7.62
C ASP A 45 -7.55 7.07 7.57
N GLY A 46 -8.24 5.94 7.66
CA GLY A 46 -7.66 4.60 7.68
C GLY A 46 -7.09 4.16 9.03
N ILE A 47 -7.35 4.89 10.12
CA ILE A 47 -6.73 4.63 11.42
C ILE A 47 -7.72 4.05 12.43
N PHE A 48 -7.45 2.84 12.90
CA PHE A 48 -8.11 2.23 14.04
C PHE A 48 -7.31 2.51 15.31
N HIS A 49 -7.85 3.35 16.21
CA HIS A 49 -7.31 3.57 17.55
C HIS A 49 -7.89 2.55 18.53
N ALA A 50 -7.31 1.35 18.55
CA ALA A 50 -7.79 0.22 19.34
C ALA A 50 -7.22 0.22 20.78
N THR A 51 -7.98 -0.33 21.73
CA THR A 51 -7.41 -0.66 23.05
C THR A 51 -6.54 -1.91 22.97
N THR A 52 -7.01 -2.96 22.29
CA THR A 52 -6.30 -4.23 22.08
C THR A 52 -6.73 -4.84 20.75
N VAL A 53 -5.92 -5.73 20.19
CA VAL A 53 -6.31 -6.54 19.02
C VAL A 53 -6.04 -8.00 19.28
N THR A 54 -7.03 -8.86 19.03
CA THR A 54 -6.89 -10.31 19.13
C THR A 54 -7.65 -10.97 17.99
N VAL A 55 -6.92 -11.75 17.18
CA VAL A 55 -7.48 -12.57 16.09
C VAL A 55 -7.13 -14.02 16.40
N MET A 56 -8.14 -14.84 16.66
CA MET A 56 -8.01 -16.19 17.22
C MET A 56 -8.97 -17.19 16.59
N ASP A 57 -8.90 -18.44 17.01
CA ASP A 57 -9.81 -19.52 16.62
C ASP A 57 -9.90 -19.83 15.11
N ASN A 58 -8.80 -19.63 14.37
CA ASN A 58 -8.72 -19.85 12.92
C ASN A 58 -9.62 -18.92 12.09
N THR A 59 -9.83 -17.70 12.56
CA THR A 59 -10.65 -16.69 11.88
C THR A 59 -9.82 -15.71 11.05
N THR A 60 -10.50 -14.97 10.17
CA THR A 60 -9.89 -13.92 9.35
C THR A 60 -10.47 -12.54 9.64
N LEU A 61 -9.60 -11.57 9.88
CA LEU A 61 -9.89 -10.14 9.88
C LEU A 61 -9.60 -9.52 8.50
N ARG A 62 -10.59 -8.84 7.92
CA ARG A 62 -10.51 -8.10 6.65
C ARG A 62 -11.01 -6.66 6.83
N PHE A 63 -10.86 -5.85 5.78
CA PHE A 63 -11.29 -4.45 5.77
C PHE A 63 -11.96 -4.09 4.44
N THR A 64 -13.06 -3.33 4.47
CA THR A 64 -13.62 -2.73 3.26
C THR A 64 -12.88 -1.43 2.94
N LYS A 65 -12.58 -1.15 1.66
CA LYS A 65 -12.01 0.14 1.26
C LYS A 65 -12.88 1.32 1.70
N ASN A 66 -12.26 2.40 2.16
CA ASN A 66 -12.92 3.70 2.28
C ASN A 66 -12.83 4.45 0.93
N ALA A 67 -13.41 5.66 0.86
CA ALA A 67 -13.47 6.45 -0.37
C ALA A 67 -12.09 6.80 -0.95
N LEU A 68 -11.07 6.97 -0.09
CA LEU A 68 -9.71 7.31 -0.48
C LEU A 68 -8.83 6.06 -0.68
N ASN A 69 -9.38 4.86 -0.43
CA ASN A 69 -8.67 3.59 -0.34
C ASN A 69 -7.36 3.70 0.46
N THR A 70 -7.42 4.28 1.66
CA THR A 70 -6.22 4.46 2.51
C THR A 70 -5.60 3.12 2.92
N PRO A 71 -4.29 3.08 3.24
CA PRO A 71 -3.71 1.99 4.01
C PRO A 71 -4.42 1.78 5.35
N VAL A 72 -4.29 0.57 5.90
CA VAL A 72 -4.82 0.21 7.21
C VAL A 72 -3.78 0.55 8.28
N TYR A 73 -4.15 1.38 9.26
CA TYR A 73 -3.35 1.59 10.47
C TYR A 73 -4.10 1.04 11.66
N ILE A 74 -3.49 0.10 12.39
CA ILE A 74 -3.99 -0.37 13.68
C ILE A 74 -3.02 0.10 14.75
N LEU A 75 -3.47 1.04 15.58
CA LEU A 75 -2.72 1.58 16.69
C LEU A 75 -3.36 1.06 17.98
N ALA A 76 -2.67 0.17 18.69
CA ALA A 76 -3.17 -0.45 19.91
C ALA A 76 -2.48 0.09 21.17
N GLN A 77 -3.25 0.40 22.21
CA GLN A 77 -2.70 0.75 23.53
C GLN A 77 -2.12 -0.47 24.25
N GLY A 78 -2.78 -1.61 24.11
CA GLY A 78 -2.40 -2.91 24.63
C GLY A 78 -1.89 -3.85 23.53
N PRO A 79 -1.79 -5.16 23.82
CA PRO A 79 -1.18 -6.10 22.91
C PRO A 79 -1.98 -6.31 21.62
N ILE A 80 -1.25 -6.65 20.56
CA ILE A 80 -1.79 -7.23 19.33
C ILE A 80 -1.40 -8.70 19.32
N ILE A 81 -2.40 -9.59 19.28
CA ILE A 81 -2.21 -11.04 19.28
C ILE A 81 -2.88 -11.63 18.04
N ILE A 82 -2.12 -12.35 17.23
CA ILE A 82 -2.62 -13.10 16.07
C ILE A 82 -2.24 -14.55 16.30
N GLU A 83 -3.20 -15.38 16.71
CA GLU A 83 -2.95 -16.77 17.06
C GLU A 83 -2.72 -17.66 15.84
N LEU A 84 -2.12 -18.82 16.08
CA LEU A 84 -1.91 -19.84 15.05
C LEU A 84 -3.22 -20.16 14.32
N GLY A 85 -3.15 -20.18 13.00
CA GLY A 85 -4.29 -20.47 12.13
C GLY A 85 -5.20 -19.27 11.85
N SER A 86 -4.95 -18.12 12.48
CA SER A 86 -5.74 -16.90 12.29
C SER A 86 -5.04 -15.91 11.34
N PHE A 87 -5.83 -15.05 10.68
CA PHE A 87 -5.37 -14.24 9.55
C PHE A 87 -5.79 -12.78 9.68
N ILE A 88 -4.88 -11.84 9.37
CA ILE A 88 -5.23 -10.48 8.95
C ILE A 88 -4.95 -10.39 7.45
N ASN A 89 -5.96 -10.06 6.64
CA ASN A 89 -5.88 -10.12 5.19
C ASN A 89 -6.31 -8.81 4.53
N VAL A 90 -5.36 -8.18 3.82
CA VAL A 90 -5.51 -6.96 3.02
C VAL A 90 -5.15 -7.22 1.55
N SER A 91 -5.27 -8.45 1.05
CA SER A 91 -4.90 -8.80 -0.32
C SER A 91 -5.77 -8.12 -1.39
N GLY A 92 -5.20 -7.91 -2.57
CA GLY A 92 -5.94 -7.56 -3.78
C GLY A 92 -6.67 -8.76 -4.37
N THR A 93 -7.50 -8.52 -5.39
CA THR A 93 -8.30 -9.54 -6.07
C THR A 93 -7.84 -9.75 -7.50
N ALA A 94 -8.10 -10.95 -8.03
CA ALA A 94 -7.81 -11.29 -9.41
C ALA A 94 -8.70 -10.51 -10.37
N GLY A 95 -8.16 -10.16 -11.54
CA GLY A 95 -8.98 -9.68 -12.65
C GLY A 95 -9.84 -10.78 -13.24
N THR A 96 -10.93 -10.40 -13.89
CA THR A 96 -11.86 -11.31 -14.56
C THR A 96 -11.96 -10.94 -16.04
N LEU A 97 -12.74 -11.71 -16.81
CA LEU A 97 -13.00 -11.39 -18.23
C LEU A 97 -13.74 -10.07 -18.43
N VAL A 98 -14.41 -9.55 -17.39
CA VAL A 98 -15.28 -8.37 -17.48
C VAL A 98 -14.90 -7.22 -16.55
N MET A 99 -13.99 -7.47 -15.60
CA MET A 99 -13.59 -6.49 -14.59
C MET A 99 -12.09 -6.59 -14.30
N ARG A 100 -11.47 -5.45 -14.00
CA ARG A 100 -10.14 -5.42 -13.37
C ARG A 100 -10.17 -6.06 -11.99
N GLY A 101 -9.01 -6.52 -11.53
CA GLY A 101 -8.80 -6.90 -10.14
C GLY A 101 -8.77 -5.65 -9.27
N GLU A 102 -9.49 -5.68 -8.15
CA GLU A 102 -9.48 -4.59 -7.19
C GLU A 102 -8.23 -4.71 -6.30
N GLY A 103 -7.55 -3.59 -6.05
CA GLY A 103 -6.46 -3.55 -5.06
C GLY A 103 -6.97 -3.92 -3.67
N GLY A 104 -6.09 -4.30 -2.75
CA GLY A 104 -6.44 -4.37 -1.33
C GLY A 104 -6.63 -2.97 -0.72
N PRO A 105 -7.06 -2.86 0.54
CA PRO A 105 -7.02 -1.59 1.29
C PRO A 105 -5.62 -0.95 1.23
N GLY A 106 -5.49 0.25 0.65
CA GLY A 106 -4.19 0.90 0.43
C GLY A 106 -3.40 0.46 -0.80
N GLY A 107 -3.89 -0.54 -1.55
CA GLY A 107 -3.30 -1.02 -2.81
C GLY A 107 -4.07 -0.54 -4.04
N PHE A 108 -3.46 -0.60 -5.22
CA PHE A 108 -4.03 -0.08 -6.46
C PHE A 108 -4.72 -1.15 -7.30
N ASP A 109 -5.75 -0.77 -8.05
CA ASP A 109 -6.47 -1.69 -8.93
C ASP A 109 -5.64 -2.09 -10.17
N GLY A 110 -5.98 -3.23 -10.77
CA GLY A 110 -5.42 -3.65 -12.06
C GLY A 110 -6.02 -2.93 -13.26
N GLY A 111 -5.57 -3.28 -14.46
CA GLY A 111 -6.09 -2.76 -15.71
C GLY A 111 -7.40 -3.40 -16.15
N ASN A 112 -8.28 -2.66 -16.83
CA ASN A 112 -9.53 -3.23 -17.36
C ASN A 112 -9.26 -4.19 -18.55
N PRO A 113 -10.09 -5.23 -18.72
CA PRO A 113 -10.00 -6.14 -19.87
C PRO A 113 -10.32 -5.44 -21.20
N GLY A 114 -9.66 -5.85 -22.28
CA GLY A 114 -9.90 -5.32 -23.62
C GLY A 114 -11.05 -6.01 -24.38
N ILE A 115 -12.29 -5.96 -23.88
CA ILE A 115 -13.45 -6.69 -24.48
C ILE A 115 -13.98 -6.04 -25.76
N SER A 116 -13.89 -4.71 -25.88
CA SER A 116 -14.43 -3.93 -27.02
C SER A 116 -13.55 -2.75 -27.42
N GLY A 117 -12.29 -2.81 -27.02
CA GLY A 117 -11.29 -1.75 -27.17
C GLY A 117 -9.96 -2.20 -26.58
N PRO A 118 -8.93 -1.33 -26.60
CA PRO A 118 -7.65 -1.66 -25.99
C PRO A 118 -7.83 -1.91 -24.50
N ALA A 119 -7.09 -2.86 -23.94
CA ALA A 119 -7.06 -3.02 -22.49
C ALA A 119 -6.48 -1.78 -21.79
N GLY A 120 -6.77 -1.64 -20.49
CA GLY A 120 -6.25 -0.55 -19.67
C GLY A 120 -4.99 -0.95 -18.92
N ASP A 121 -4.08 -0.01 -18.69
CA ASP A 121 -2.92 -0.22 -17.82
C ASP A 121 -3.33 -0.40 -16.35
N GLY A 122 -2.52 -1.10 -15.59
CA GLY A 122 -2.65 -1.23 -14.13
C GLY A 122 -2.41 0.08 -13.42
N TYR A 123 -3.06 0.26 -12.26
CA TYR A 123 -2.94 1.48 -11.46
C TYR A 123 -1.81 1.36 -10.44
N GLY A 124 -1.35 2.52 -9.96
CA GLY A 124 -0.25 2.64 -9.01
C GLY A 124 1.11 2.95 -9.68
N PRO A 125 2.12 3.37 -8.90
CA PRO A 125 3.42 3.80 -9.43
C PRO A 125 4.10 2.70 -10.26
N GLY A 126 4.11 1.47 -9.73
CA GLY A 126 4.55 0.26 -10.42
C GLY A 126 3.47 -0.44 -11.25
N GLY A 127 2.46 0.25 -11.77
CA GLY A 127 1.37 -0.38 -12.53
C GLY A 127 1.84 -0.95 -13.87
N GLY A 128 1.55 -2.23 -14.14
CA GLY A 128 1.92 -2.89 -15.40
C GLY A 128 1.12 -2.38 -16.61
N GLN A 129 1.73 -2.32 -17.78
CA GLN A 129 1.05 -1.88 -19.01
C GLN A 129 0.18 -2.99 -19.60
N ALA A 130 -0.92 -2.60 -20.22
CA ALA A 130 -1.80 -3.47 -20.98
C ALA A 130 -1.07 -4.11 -22.17
N GLY A 131 -1.56 -5.26 -22.64
CA GLY A 131 -1.01 -5.91 -23.82
C GLY A 131 -1.73 -7.18 -24.23
N PRO A 132 -1.27 -7.83 -25.31
CA PRO A 132 -1.84 -9.08 -25.79
C PRO A 132 -1.71 -10.25 -24.80
N ALA A 133 -2.58 -11.24 -25.00
CA ALA A 133 -2.61 -12.50 -24.26
C ALA A 133 -1.55 -13.49 -24.76
N ASN A 134 -0.26 -13.22 -24.60
CA ASN A 134 0.76 -14.09 -25.21
C ASN A 134 1.31 -15.12 -24.22
N GLY A 135 0.54 -16.20 -23.99
CA GLY A 135 1.00 -17.44 -23.36
C GLY A 135 1.79 -17.27 -22.06
N PRO A 136 2.51 -18.31 -21.61
CA PRO A 136 3.24 -18.24 -20.36
C PRO A 136 4.53 -17.42 -20.41
N GLY A 137 4.46 -16.12 -20.10
CA GLY A 137 5.51 -15.38 -19.37
C GLY A 137 6.88 -15.16 -19.99
N THR A 138 7.02 -15.40 -21.29
CA THR A 138 8.30 -15.20 -21.99
C THR A 138 8.21 -14.25 -23.16
N ASP A 139 7.00 -13.76 -23.47
CA ASP A 139 6.84 -12.78 -24.53
C ASP A 139 7.06 -11.37 -23.95
N PRO A 140 8.09 -10.64 -24.42
CA PRO A 140 8.35 -9.27 -23.97
C PRO A 140 7.17 -8.31 -24.23
N ASP A 141 6.22 -8.66 -25.11
CA ASP A 141 5.07 -7.84 -25.44
C ASP A 141 3.79 -8.20 -24.66
N SER A 142 3.81 -9.20 -23.78
CA SER A 142 2.65 -9.57 -22.96
C SER A 142 2.24 -8.48 -21.99
N ALA A 143 0.95 -8.43 -21.62
CA ALA A 143 0.48 -7.57 -20.54
C ALA A 143 1.34 -7.75 -19.27
N GLY A 144 1.82 -6.64 -18.71
CA GLY A 144 2.81 -6.65 -17.64
C GLY A 144 2.23 -6.81 -16.25
N GLY A 145 3.03 -7.35 -15.35
CA GLY A 145 2.73 -7.43 -13.93
C GLY A 145 2.91 -6.08 -13.23
N GLY A 146 2.18 -5.88 -12.13
CA GLY A 146 2.45 -4.78 -11.21
C GLY A 146 3.76 -5.04 -10.46
N ALA A 147 4.57 -4.02 -10.25
CA ALA A 147 5.81 -4.04 -9.46
C ALA A 147 5.61 -3.30 -8.14
N TYR A 148 6.42 -3.63 -7.11
CA TYR A 148 6.52 -2.83 -5.88
C TYR A 148 7.92 -2.89 -5.27
N GLY A 149 8.19 -3.84 -4.38
CA GLY A 149 9.50 -4.06 -3.75
C GLY A 149 10.52 -4.73 -4.67
N THR A 150 10.05 -5.55 -5.63
CA THR A 150 10.86 -6.15 -6.69
C THR A 150 10.18 -6.02 -8.05
N GLN A 151 10.95 -6.28 -9.11
CA GLN A 151 10.41 -6.47 -10.45
C GLN A 151 9.56 -7.76 -10.49
N PRO A 152 8.47 -7.82 -11.27
CA PRO A 152 7.82 -9.06 -11.65
C PRO A 152 8.83 -10.12 -12.10
N TYR A 153 8.58 -11.37 -11.71
CA TYR A 153 9.55 -12.45 -11.93
C TYR A 153 9.67 -12.85 -13.40
N SER A 154 8.57 -12.78 -14.14
CA SER A 154 8.57 -12.97 -15.60
C SER A 154 8.66 -11.61 -16.26
N ILE A 155 9.78 -11.36 -16.94
CA ILE A 155 10.10 -10.04 -17.49
C ILE A 155 9.30 -9.85 -18.78
N SER A 156 8.25 -9.04 -18.70
CA SER A 156 7.68 -8.35 -19.86
C SER A 156 8.34 -6.97 -19.99
N ALA A 157 8.50 -6.47 -21.21
CA ALA A 157 8.89 -5.07 -21.43
C ALA A 157 7.78 -4.08 -20.99
N ARG A 158 6.62 -4.61 -20.60
CA ARG A 158 5.43 -3.91 -20.17
C ARG A 158 5.21 -3.98 -18.65
N ASP A 159 6.12 -4.60 -17.90
CA ASP A 159 6.02 -4.63 -16.44
C ASP A 159 6.13 -3.22 -15.85
N GLY A 160 5.55 -3.02 -14.67
CA GLY A 160 5.73 -1.77 -13.94
C GLY A 160 7.13 -1.64 -13.35
N ASP A 161 7.47 -0.41 -12.95
CA ASP A 161 8.73 -0.12 -12.26
C ASP A 161 8.62 -0.33 -10.74
N VAL A 162 9.73 -0.77 -10.14
CA VAL A 162 9.88 -0.90 -8.68
C VAL A 162 9.75 0.47 -8.02
N TYR A 163 9.05 0.55 -6.89
CA TYR A 163 8.82 1.82 -6.19
C TYR A 163 8.75 1.66 -4.67
N GLY A 164 8.62 2.82 -4.00
CA GLY A 164 8.39 2.95 -2.57
C GLY A 164 9.61 2.67 -1.70
N SER A 165 9.53 3.12 -0.45
CA SER A 165 10.65 3.10 0.48
C SER A 165 10.74 1.79 1.25
N ALA A 166 11.96 1.30 1.48
CA ALA A 166 12.22 0.22 2.41
C ALA A 166 11.80 0.55 3.86
N LEU A 167 11.62 1.83 4.20
CA LEU A 167 11.10 2.28 5.49
C LEU A 167 9.58 2.11 5.62
N LEU A 168 8.84 1.98 4.51
CA LEU A 168 7.37 2.05 4.49
C LEU A 168 6.84 3.31 5.20
N VAL A 169 7.48 4.45 4.92
CA VAL A 169 7.07 5.79 5.33
C VAL A 169 7.10 6.72 4.11
N PRO A 170 5.94 7.18 3.61
CA PRO A 170 4.59 6.78 4.02
C PRO A 170 4.30 5.30 3.69
N LEU A 171 3.29 4.73 4.35
CA LEU A 171 2.83 3.38 4.04
C LEU A 171 2.07 3.39 2.69
N VAL A 172 2.42 2.49 1.78
CA VAL A 172 1.75 2.32 0.48
C VAL A 172 1.64 0.84 0.13
N GLY A 173 0.52 0.46 -0.50
CA GLY A 173 0.27 -0.91 -0.99
C GLY A 173 0.96 -1.18 -2.32
N GLY A 174 0.62 -2.30 -2.93
CA GLY A 174 1.13 -2.73 -4.22
C GLY A 174 0.34 -2.15 -5.39
N SER A 175 0.98 -2.11 -6.55
CA SER A 175 0.38 -1.73 -7.84
C SER A 175 -0.32 -2.89 -8.54
N GLY A 176 -1.32 -2.57 -9.37
CA GLY A 176 -2.02 -3.54 -10.20
C GLY A 176 -1.29 -3.88 -11.50
N GLY A 177 -1.58 -5.06 -12.06
CA GLY A 177 -1.09 -5.48 -13.36
C GLY A 177 -1.93 -4.93 -14.52
N GLY A 178 -1.41 -5.01 -15.75
CA GLY A 178 -2.07 -4.55 -16.97
C GLY A 178 -3.25 -5.43 -17.40
N GLY A 179 -4.23 -4.85 -18.09
CA GLY A 179 -5.29 -5.63 -18.72
C GLY A 179 -4.81 -6.36 -19.98
N ILE A 180 -5.52 -7.42 -20.35
CA ILE A 180 -5.23 -8.21 -21.53
C ILE A 180 -6.18 -7.85 -22.67
N ASP A 181 -5.62 -7.61 -23.86
CA ASP A 181 -6.39 -7.40 -25.08
C ASP A 181 -7.22 -8.63 -25.43
N ASN A 182 -8.53 -8.46 -25.63
CA ASN A 182 -9.49 -9.56 -25.80
C ASN A 182 -9.40 -10.63 -24.70
N GLY A 183 -8.97 -10.26 -23.49
CA GLY A 183 -8.74 -11.16 -22.38
C GLY A 183 -9.28 -10.63 -21.05
N LYS A 184 -8.62 -11.02 -19.96
CA LYS A 184 -8.99 -10.64 -18.59
C LYS A 184 -8.39 -9.30 -18.18
N GLY A 185 -8.96 -8.70 -17.14
CA GLY A 185 -8.34 -7.57 -16.45
C GLY A 185 -7.07 -8.00 -15.71
N GLY A 186 -6.23 -7.02 -15.37
CA GLY A 186 -5.06 -7.21 -14.52
C GLY A 186 -5.43 -7.47 -13.07
N GLY A 187 -4.56 -8.16 -12.33
CA GLY A 187 -4.72 -8.35 -10.89
C GLY A 187 -4.53 -7.05 -10.12
N GLY A 188 -5.31 -6.82 -9.06
CA GLY A 188 -5.13 -5.67 -8.17
C GLY A 188 -3.93 -5.87 -7.25
N GLY A 189 -3.21 -4.80 -6.91
CA GLY A 189 -2.09 -4.88 -5.98
C GLY A 189 -2.53 -5.18 -4.55
N GLY A 190 -1.64 -5.82 -3.78
CA GLY A 190 -1.87 -6.09 -2.36
C GLY A 190 -2.05 -4.81 -1.56
N GLY A 191 -2.90 -4.84 -0.54
CA GLY A 191 -3.11 -3.70 0.34
C GLY A 191 -1.90 -3.40 1.23
N ALA A 192 -2.00 -2.35 2.04
CA ALA A 192 -0.99 -2.04 3.02
C ALA A 192 -1.56 -1.93 4.43
N ILE A 193 -0.79 -2.43 5.39
CA ILE A 193 -1.15 -2.43 6.81
C ILE A 193 0.04 -2.11 7.71
N LEU A 194 -0.20 -1.23 8.68
CA LEU A 194 0.65 -1.03 9.84
C LEU A 194 -0.04 -1.59 11.08
N LEU A 195 0.69 -2.42 11.83
CA LEU A 195 0.30 -2.86 13.17
C LEU A 195 1.27 -2.24 14.17
N SER A 196 0.75 -1.49 15.13
CA SER A 196 1.55 -0.94 16.22
C SER A 196 0.93 -1.15 17.58
N SER A 197 1.77 -1.46 18.56
CA SER A 197 1.35 -1.67 19.96
C SER A 197 2.28 -0.93 20.92
N ASN A 198 1.69 -0.25 21.91
CA ASN A 198 2.41 0.29 23.06
C ASN A 198 2.83 -0.79 24.08
N ALA A 199 2.39 -2.04 23.89
CA ALA A 199 2.76 -3.20 24.70
C ALA A 199 3.68 -4.17 23.93
N TYR A 200 3.11 -5.00 23.06
CA TYR A 200 3.84 -5.97 22.23
C TYR A 200 2.98 -6.46 21.06
N ILE A 201 3.64 -7.06 20.07
CA ILE A 201 2.98 -7.81 18.98
C ILE A 201 3.38 -9.28 19.09
N GLN A 202 2.41 -10.15 19.32
CA GLN A 202 2.57 -11.60 19.20
C GLN A 202 1.98 -12.07 17.88
N LEU A 203 2.84 -12.56 16.98
CA LEU A 203 2.48 -13.04 15.65
C LEU A 203 2.74 -14.54 15.54
N ASP A 204 1.74 -15.37 15.80
CA ASP A 204 1.77 -16.82 15.55
C ASP A 204 0.95 -17.24 14.32
N GLY A 205 -0.03 -16.42 13.93
CA GLY A 205 -0.82 -16.58 12.71
C GLY A 205 -0.21 -15.89 11.49
N TYR A 206 -1.05 -15.21 10.72
CA TYR A 206 -0.71 -14.72 9.39
C TYR A 206 -1.09 -13.27 9.17
N VAL A 207 -0.21 -12.50 8.55
CA VAL A 207 -0.54 -11.22 7.91
C VAL A 207 -0.36 -11.36 6.41
N ILE A 208 -1.41 -11.12 5.63
CA ILE A 208 -1.46 -11.36 4.19
C ILE A 208 -1.80 -10.07 3.45
N ALA A 209 -0.91 -9.63 2.58
CA ALA A 209 -1.04 -8.49 1.70
C ALA A 209 -0.58 -8.89 0.29
N GLN A 210 -1.22 -9.89 -0.29
CA GLN A 210 -0.83 -10.42 -1.60
C GLN A 210 -1.49 -9.65 -2.74
N GLY A 211 -0.80 -9.62 -3.88
CA GLY A 211 -1.42 -9.19 -5.14
C GLY A 211 -2.52 -10.15 -5.57
N GLY A 212 -3.44 -9.64 -6.38
CA GLY A 212 -4.45 -10.41 -7.08
C GLY A 212 -3.81 -11.28 -8.15
N VAL A 213 -4.11 -12.58 -8.10
CA VAL A 213 -3.50 -13.59 -8.96
C VAL A 213 -4.54 -14.25 -9.84
N ASP A 214 -4.23 -14.41 -11.13
CA ASP A 214 -4.91 -15.35 -12.00
C ASP A 214 -3.99 -16.52 -12.40
N SER A 215 -4.53 -17.72 -12.51
CA SER A 215 -3.79 -18.98 -12.62
C SER A 215 -3.28 -19.28 -14.04
N GLY A 216 -2.94 -18.28 -14.84
CA GLY A 216 -2.53 -18.51 -16.23
C GLY A 216 -2.02 -17.31 -17.03
N THR A 217 -2.12 -16.09 -16.51
CA THR A 217 -1.64 -14.87 -17.17
C THR A 217 -0.75 -14.06 -16.23
N TYR A 218 0.25 -13.39 -16.78
CA TYR A 218 1.43 -12.85 -16.08
C TYR A 218 1.25 -11.40 -15.62
N ASN A 219 0.01 -10.92 -15.72
CA ASN A 219 -0.44 -9.57 -15.43
C ASN A 219 -1.00 -9.45 -14.00
N ASN A 220 -0.34 -10.12 -13.06
CA ASN A 220 -0.72 -10.15 -11.65
C ASN A 220 -0.43 -8.80 -10.97
N GLY A 221 -1.17 -8.50 -9.92
CA GLY A 221 -0.83 -7.37 -9.04
C GLY A 221 0.44 -7.69 -8.24
N SER A 222 1.19 -6.66 -7.87
CA SER A 222 2.30 -6.82 -6.91
C SER A 222 1.79 -7.10 -5.49
N GLY A 223 2.66 -7.66 -4.65
CA GLY A 223 2.43 -7.72 -3.21
C GLY A 223 2.34 -6.33 -2.57
N GLY A 224 1.78 -6.28 -1.37
CA GLY A 224 1.49 -5.05 -0.63
C GLY A 224 2.56 -4.65 0.40
N GLY A 225 2.19 -3.76 1.31
CA GLY A 225 3.08 -3.23 2.36
C GLY A 225 2.68 -3.71 3.76
N VAL A 226 3.59 -4.30 4.53
CA VAL A 226 3.33 -4.65 5.94
C VAL A 226 4.37 -4.00 6.83
N ARG A 227 3.94 -3.16 7.77
CA ARG A 227 4.83 -2.54 8.77
C ARG A 227 4.43 -2.93 10.19
N LEU A 228 5.36 -3.47 10.96
CA LEU A 228 5.16 -3.76 12.38
C LEU A 228 6.00 -2.80 13.23
N VAL A 229 5.39 -2.17 14.24
CA VAL A 229 6.07 -1.22 15.13
C VAL A 229 5.67 -1.45 16.58
N ALA A 230 6.55 -2.05 17.38
CA ALA A 230 6.38 -2.20 18.82
C ALA A 230 7.75 -2.38 19.48
N MET A 231 7.83 -2.19 20.81
CA MET A 231 9.07 -2.46 21.53
C MET A 231 9.47 -3.94 21.43
N ASP A 232 8.50 -4.85 21.55
CA ASP A 232 8.70 -6.28 21.44
C ASP A 232 7.75 -6.88 20.39
N ILE A 233 8.32 -7.72 19.52
CA ILE A 233 7.64 -8.42 18.45
C ILE A 233 8.18 -9.84 18.41
N PHE A 234 7.32 -10.84 18.62
CA PHE A 234 7.73 -12.24 18.70
C PHE A 234 6.63 -13.17 18.18
N GLY A 235 6.98 -14.45 18.02
CA GLY A 235 6.04 -15.51 17.62
C GLY A 235 6.60 -16.40 16.53
N ASN A 236 5.75 -17.26 15.98
CA ASN A 236 6.10 -18.28 14.98
C ASN A 236 5.31 -18.14 13.67
N GLY A 237 4.71 -16.98 13.46
CA GLY A 237 3.80 -16.69 12.37
C GLY A 237 4.48 -16.33 11.07
N ARG A 238 3.68 -15.89 10.10
CA ARG A 238 4.13 -15.60 8.73
C ARG A 238 3.56 -14.30 8.21
N ILE A 239 4.36 -13.59 7.42
CA ILE A 239 3.95 -12.39 6.70
C ILE A 239 4.12 -12.64 5.20
N TYR A 240 3.05 -12.43 4.43
CA TYR A 240 3.02 -12.65 2.98
C TYR A 240 2.71 -11.35 2.24
N THR A 241 3.70 -10.84 1.50
CA THR A 241 3.57 -9.71 0.58
C THR A 241 4.01 -10.16 -0.82
N CYS A 242 3.49 -11.27 -1.34
CA CYS A 242 3.86 -11.78 -2.67
C CYS A 242 2.94 -11.20 -3.76
N GLY A 243 3.46 -10.95 -4.97
CA GLY A 243 2.65 -10.74 -6.18
C GLY A 243 2.10 -12.04 -6.80
N TYR A 244 2.13 -13.13 -6.04
CA TYR A 244 1.63 -14.46 -6.40
C TYR A 244 1.11 -15.21 -5.16
N PHE A 245 0.62 -16.44 -5.36
CA PHE A 245 0.09 -17.31 -4.31
C PHE A 245 1.13 -17.62 -3.20
N ILE A 246 0.63 -18.09 -2.06
CA ILE A 246 1.37 -18.35 -0.82
C ILE A 246 2.70 -19.08 -1.09
N GLY A 247 3.79 -18.48 -0.59
CA GLY A 247 5.15 -19.01 -0.71
C GLY A 247 6.08 -18.24 -1.66
N CYS A 248 5.60 -17.16 -2.31
CA CYS A 248 6.40 -16.30 -3.20
C CYS A 248 7.22 -17.13 -4.21
N SER A 249 6.58 -18.08 -4.89
CA SER A 249 7.28 -18.90 -5.89
C SER A 249 7.40 -18.18 -7.22
N ALA A 250 8.56 -18.39 -7.83
CA ALA A 250 9.13 -17.84 -9.06
C ALA A 250 8.37 -18.11 -10.37
N PHE A 251 7.03 -18.15 -10.37
CA PHE A 251 6.29 -18.34 -11.61
C PHE A 251 5.25 -17.25 -11.76
N ALA A 252 5.38 -16.48 -12.84
CA ALA A 252 4.35 -15.57 -13.31
C ALA A 252 3.88 -14.49 -12.33
N SER A 253 4.70 -14.13 -11.34
CA SER A 253 4.28 -13.28 -10.25
C SER A 253 4.43 -11.80 -10.60
N GLY A 254 3.49 -10.98 -10.11
CA GLY A 254 3.78 -9.56 -9.91
C GLY A 254 4.97 -9.41 -8.95
N GLY A 255 5.52 -8.22 -8.88
CA GLY A 255 6.60 -7.89 -7.96
C GLY A 255 6.23 -8.23 -6.51
N GLU A 256 7.21 -8.63 -5.72
CA GLU A 256 7.02 -8.78 -4.28
C GLU A 256 6.79 -7.40 -3.65
N GLY A 257 6.04 -7.39 -2.58
CA GLY A 257 5.81 -6.22 -1.75
C GLY A 257 6.86 -6.07 -0.65
N ARG A 258 6.64 -5.12 0.25
CA ARG A 258 7.61 -4.70 1.26
C ARG A 258 7.13 -5.05 2.66
N ILE A 259 8.06 -5.49 3.49
CA ILE A 259 7.87 -5.76 4.91
C ILE A 259 8.87 -4.94 5.71
N ARG A 260 8.38 -4.13 6.65
CA ARG A 260 9.20 -3.40 7.61
C ARG A 260 8.89 -3.85 9.02
N VAL A 261 9.92 -4.12 9.81
CA VAL A 261 9.76 -4.36 11.25
C VAL A 261 10.65 -3.40 12.04
N ASP A 262 10.02 -2.56 12.84
CA ASP A 262 10.67 -1.66 13.78
C ASP A 262 10.47 -2.16 15.21
N THR A 263 11.55 -2.63 15.85
CA THR A 263 11.58 -3.21 17.20
C THR A 263 12.88 -2.85 17.92
N VAL A 264 12.90 -2.84 19.26
CA VAL A 264 14.15 -2.63 20.01
C VAL A 264 15.01 -3.89 20.09
N ASP A 265 14.39 -5.06 19.97
CA ASP A 265 15.07 -6.35 19.99
C ASP A 265 14.70 -7.16 18.74
N PRO A 266 15.53 -7.15 17.68
CA PRO A 266 15.26 -7.95 16.49
C PRO A 266 15.54 -9.45 16.70
N SER A 267 16.15 -9.87 17.82
CA SER A 267 16.48 -11.28 18.06
C SER A 267 15.23 -12.15 18.30
N THR A 268 14.14 -11.53 18.76
CA THR A 268 12.84 -12.17 18.98
C THR A 268 12.11 -12.52 17.68
N LEU A 269 12.57 -12.00 16.54
CA LEU A 269 11.99 -12.25 15.21
C LEU A 269 12.43 -13.59 14.60
N ALA A 270 13.32 -14.34 15.26
CA ALA A 270 14.01 -15.51 14.69
C ALA A 270 13.07 -16.60 14.13
N ASN A 271 11.86 -16.71 14.67
CA ASN A 271 10.88 -17.73 14.27
C ASN A 271 9.75 -17.20 13.37
N ILE A 272 9.70 -15.88 13.12
CA ILE A 272 8.75 -15.29 12.18
C ILE A 272 9.29 -15.45 10.76
N LEU A 273 8.46 -15.95 9.85
CA LEU A 273 8.83 -16.10 8.44
C LEU A 273 8.29 -14.93 7.61
N PHE A 274 9.19 -14.32 6.83
CA PHE A 274 8.90 -13.15 5.99
C PHE A 274 8.99 -13.54 4.51
N TYR A 275 7.88 -13.39 3.79
CA TYR A 275 7.78 -13.67 2.36
C TYR A 275 7.54 -12.36 1.60
N GLY A 276 8.63 -11.73 1.15
CA GLY A 276 8.68 -10.42 0.52
C GLY A 276 10.01 -9.69 0.80
N GLU A 277 10.14 -8.47 0.25
CA GLU A 277 11.29 -7.60 0.50
C GLU A 277 11.25 -7.06 1.92
N LYS A 278 12.17 -7.54 2.77
CA LYS A 278 12.18 -7.27 4.20
C LYS A 278 13.26 -6.26 4.60
N SER A 279 12.91 -5.37 5.51
CA SER A 279 13.86 -4.49 6.19
C SER A 279 13.55 -4.43 7.69
N PHE A 280 14.60 -4.21 8.49
CA PHE A 280 14.52 -4.16 9.95
C PHE A 280 15.13 -2.86 10.46
N GLY A 281 14.65 -2.36 11.59
CA GLY A 281 15.29 -1.27 12.31
C GLY A 281 14.62 -0.99 13.65
N GLY A 282 14.91 0.19 14.20
CA GLY A 282 14.36 0.64 15.49
C GLY A 282 13.65 2.00 15.38
N LEU A 283 13.10 2.33 14.21
CA LEU A 283 12.32 3.56 14.03
C LEU A 283 10.94 3.36 14.66
N LEU A 284 10.87 3.55 15.98
CA LEU A 284 9.63 3.52 16.76
C LEU A 284 8.82 4.80 16.54
N ALA A 285 8.41 5.03 15.29
CA ALA A 285 7.59 6.15 14.87
C ALA A 285 6.57 5.69 13.82
N ILE A 286 5.32 6.16 13.96
CA ILE A 286 4.23 5.81 13.05
C ILE A 286 4.26 6.70 11.82
N PHE A 287 4.21 8.02 12.05
CA PHE A 287 4.23 9.05 11.03
C PHE A 287 5.53 9.87 11.10
N PRO A 288 6.03 10.37 9.96
CA PRO A 288 7.11 11.34 9.97
C PRO A 288 6.64 12.67 10.59
N VAL A 289 7.58 13.42 11.17
CA VAL A 289 7.32 14.76 11.73
C VAL A 289 8.36 15.74 11.16
N PRO A 290 7.95 16.73 10.35
CA PRO A 290 6.59 16.97 9.85
C PRO A 290 6.14 15.84 8.88
N ASN A 291 4.85 15.76 8.54
CA ASN A 291 4.28 14.67 7.73
C ASN A 291 4.08 15.12 6.28
N PRO A 292 5.00 14.81 5.35
CA PRO A 292 4.91 15.35 3.99
C PRO A 292 3.72 14.77 3.24
N SER A 293 3.04 15.61 2.45
CA SER A 293 1.91 15.20 1.61
C SER A 293 1.98 15.80 0.21
N LEU A 294 1.50 15.03 -0.78
CA LEU A 294 1.24 15.49 -2.13
C LEU A 294 -0.25 15.39 -2.43
N ASP A 295 -0.82 16.49 -2.90
CA ASP A 295 -2.26 16.62 -3.16
C ASP A 295 -2.49 17.26 -4.53
N ILE A 296 -3.43 16.70 -5.30
CA ILE A 296 -3.93 17.35 -6.51
C ILE A 296 -5.06 18.28 -6.08
N ILE A 297 -4.87 19.58 -6.25
CA ILE A 297 -5.83 20.61 -5.81
C ILE A 297 -6.63 21.24 -6.96
N GLU A 298 -6.25 20.95 -8.20
CA GLU A 298 -7.03 21.29 -9.39
C GLU A 298 -6.74 20.29 -10.52
N ALA A 299 -7.78 19.88 -11.25
CA ALA A 299 -7.62 19.13 -12.49
C ALA A 299 -8.71 19.52 -13.51
N ALA A 300 -8.31 19.81 -14.74
CA ALA A 300 -9.20 20.18 -15.83
C ALA A 300 -10.19 21.33 -15.49
N GLY A 301 -9.69 22.34 -14.75
CA GLY A 301 -10.47 23.49 -14.30
C GLY A 301 -11.45 23.22 -13.16
N GLN A 302 -11.40 22.03 -12.54
CA GLN A 302 -12.17 21.70 -11.34
C GLN A 302 -11.26 21.79 -10.11
N SER A 303 -11.66 22.59 -9.12
CA SER A 303 -10.97 22.64 -7.82
C SER A 303 -11.23 21.36 -7.03
N ILE A 304 -10.20 20.86 -6.36
CA ILE A 304 -10.21 19.62 -5.59
C ILE A 304 -9.69 19.95 -4.18
N SER A 305 -10.40 19.48 -3.15
CA SER A 305 -9.97 19.68 -1.77
C SER A 305 -8.73 18.84 -1.47
N VAL A 306 -7.80 19.39 -0.69
CA VAL A 306 -6.65 18.64 -0.13
C VAL A 306 -7.14 17.35 0.55
N GLY A 307 -6.42 16.25 0.34
CA GLY A 307 -6.77 14.93 0.88
C GLY A 307 -7.83 14.16 0.10
N SER A 308 -8.23 14.61 -1.10
CA SER A 308 -9.30 13.96 -1.90
C SER A 308 -8.81 12.89 -2.89
N ASN A 309 -7.58 12.38 -2.76
CA ASN A 309 -7.05 11.32 -3.64
C ASN A 309 -7.78 9.98 -3.40
N PRO A 310 -8.12 9.18 -4.44
CA PRO A 310 -7.74 9.34 -5.84
C PRO A 310 -8.60 10.36 -6.60
N VAL A 311 -7.99 11.06 -7.57
CA VAL A 311 -8.69 12.03 -8.41
C VAL A 311 -9.17 11.39 -9.70
N THR A 312 -10.45 11.50 -9.99
CA THR A 312 -11.05 11.03 -11.24
C THR A 312 -11.67 12.19 -12.01
N VAL A 313 -11.39 12.28 -13.31
CA VAL A 313 -11.93 13.32 -14.20
C VAL A 313 -12.55 12.67 -15.45
N ILE A 314 -13.61 13.29 -15.98
CA ILE A 314 -14.12 13.01 -17.32
C ILE A 314 -14.09 14.32 -18.09
N LEU A 315 -13.27 14.39 -19.14
CA LEU A 315 -13.20 15.57 -19.99
C LEU A 315 -14.39 15.57 -20.97
N PRO A 316 -15.30 16.57 -20.94
CA PRO A 316 -16.46 16.61 -21.83
C PRO A 316 -16.07 16.70 -23.31
N TYR A 317 -16.93 16.18 -24.19
CA TYR A 317 -16.72 16.25 -25.64
C TYR A 317 -16.52 17.71 -26.12
N GLY A 318 -15.52 17.92 -26.97
CA GLY A 318 -15.17 19.25 -27.51
C GLY A 318 -14.30 20.11 -26.59
N SER A 319 -13.98 19.66 -25.38
CA SER A 319 -13.00 20.37 -24.53
C SER A 319 -11.59 20.26 -25.10
N PRO A 320 -10.71 21.25 -24.87
CA PRO A 320 -9.30 21.15 -25.25
C PRO A 320 -8.64 19.93 -24.59
N ALA A 321 -7.87 19.14 -25.36
CA ALA A 321 -7.20 17.97 -24.80
C ALA A 321 -6.10 18.35 -23.80
N MET A 322 -5.44 19.49 -24.01
CA MET A 322 -4.47 20.06 -23.07
C MET A 322 -5.20 20.70 -21.91
N GLN A 323 -4.90 20.22 -20.70
CA GLN A 323 -5.49 20.64 -19.44
C GLN A 323 -4.38 20.90 -18.42
N ASN A 324 -4.70 21.65 -17.37
CA ASN A 324 -3.80 21.84 -16.25
C ASN A 324 -4.16 20.89 -15.11
N VAL A 325 -3.14 20.38 -14.45
CA VAL A 325 -3.22 19.73 -13.13
C VAL A 325 -2.37 20.55 -12.18
N VAL A 326 -2.94 20.99 -11.07
CA VAL A 326 -2.21 21.73 -10.03
C VAL A 326 -1.94 20.79 -8.87
N VAL A 327 -0.67 20.62 -8.55
CA VAL A 327 -0.18 19.80 -7.44
C VAL A 327 0.28 20.72 -6.32
N GLN A 328 -0.11 20.39 -5.09
CA GLN A 328 0.39 20.98 -3.87
C GLN A 328 1.27 19.97 -3.13
N GLY A 329 2.44 20.42 -2.67
CA GLY A 329 3.22 19.69 -1.69
C GLY A 329 3.30 20.46 -0.39
N THR A 330 3.23 19.71 0.71
CA THR A 330 3.30 20.23 2.07
C THR A 330 4.39 19.49 2.82
N ASP A 331 5.14 20.21 3.67
CA ASP A 331 6.07 19.66 4.66
C ASP A 331 7.25 18.83 4.13
N PHE A 332 7.49 18.81 2.82
CA PHE A 332 8.73 18.26 2.26
C PHE A 332 9.95 19.11 2.66
N PRO A 333 11.08 18.47 3.00
CA PRO A 333 12.27 19.19 3.50
C PRO A 333 13.09 19.88 2.40
N SER A 334 12.83 19.54 1.14
CA SER A 334 13.54 20.05 -0.04
C SER A 334 12.67 19.88 -1.28
N SER A 335 13.14 20.41 -2.41
CA SER A 335 12.53 20.17 -3.72
C SER A 335 12.30 18.68 -3.97
N GLN A 336 11.15 18.35 -4.57
CA GLN A 336 10.74 16.98 -4.88
C GLN A 336 10.60 16.81 -6.39
N ASN A 337 11.21 15.76 -6.94
CA ASN A 337 10.83 15.30 -8.28
C ASN A 337 9.50 14.58 -8.15
N ILE A 338 8.54 14.96 -8.99
CA ILE A 338 7.20 14.36 -8.99
C ILE A 338 6.82 13.90 -10.39
N GLU A 339 5.92 12.93 -10.45
CA GLU A 339 5.27 12.50 -11.68
C GLU A 339 3.77 12.65 -11.54
N VAL A 340 3.15 13.39 -12.47
CA VAL A 340 1.70 13.38 -12.65
C VAL A 340 1.36 12.30 -13.66
N VAL A 341 0.57 11.32 -13.26
CA VAL A 341 0.23 10.17 -14.10
C VAL A 341 -1.26 10.14 -14.41
N ILE A 342 -1.55 10.12 -15.71
CA ILE A 342 -2.89 10.05 -16.26
C ILE A 342 -3.12 8.61 -16.70
N THR A 343 -3.94 7.88 -15.96
CA THR A 343 -4.31 6.50 -16.31
C THR A 343 -5.77 6.45 -16.76
N PRO A 344 -6.03 6.38 -18.08
CA PRO A 344 -7.38 6.21 -18.57
C PRO A 344 -7.90 4.81 -18.23
N VAL A 345 -9.22 4.66 -18.08
CA VAL A 345 -9.84 3.34 -17.89
C VAL A 345 -9.62 2.39 -19.07
N VAL A 346 -9.29 2.94 -20.24
CA VAL A 346 -9.05 2.24 -21.51
C VAL A 346 -7.87 2.94 -22.19
N GLY A 347 -6.87 2.17 -22.61
CA GLY A 347 -5.66 2.69 -23.24
C GLY A 347 -4.50 2.89 -22.28
N VAL A 348 -3.44 3.52 -22.82
CA VAL A 348 -2.12 3.61 -22.20
C VAL A 348 -2.04 4.80 -21.24
N LYS A 349 -1.37 4.64 -20.11
CA LYS A 349 -1.08 5.72 -19.17
C LYS A 349 -0.06 6.70 -19.76
N THR A 350 -0.14 7.96 -19.36
CA THR A 350 0.87 8.98 -19.70
C THR A 350 1.44 9.59 -18.43
N VAL A 351 2.74 9.90 -18.46
CA VAL A 351 3.52 10.38 -17.31
C VAL A 351 4.10 11.74 -17.63
N TYR A 352 3.93 12.70 -16.72
CA TYR A 352 4.40 14.07 -16.85
C TYR A 352 5.32 14.39 -15.66
N PRO A 353 6.65 14.33 -15.85
CA PRO A 353 7.58 14.68 -14.79
C PRO A 353 7.58 16.20 -14.53
N ALA A 354 7.70 16.58 -13.27
CA ALA A 354 7.83 17.97 -12.83
C ALA A 354 8.70 18.05 -11.57
N VAL A 355 9.14 19.26 -11.22
CA VAL A 355 9.91 19.53 -10.00
C VAL A 355 9.09 20.50 -9.15
N LEU A 356 8.76 20.09 -7.93
CA LEU A 356 8.15 20.96 -6.93
C LEU A 356 9.27 21.53 -6.06
N ASP A 357 9.49 22.85 -6.11
CA ASP A 357 10.68 23.48 -5.52
C ASP A 357 10.70 23.47 -3.99
N MET A 358 9.52 23.57 -3.35
CA MET A 358 9.37 23.67 -1.90
C MET A 358 10.03 24.93 -1.31
N ASP A 359 9.97 26.05 -2.04
CA ASP A 359 10.48 27.36 -1.60
C ASP A 359 9.57 28.02 -0.53
N VAL A 360 8.31 27.59 -0.50
CA VAL A 360 7.29 27.95 0.49
C VAL A 360 6.61 26.68 1.01
N ASN A 361 5.85 26.78 2.09
CA ASN A 361 5.12 25.63 2.65
C ASN A 361 3.68 26.05 3.03
N PRO A 362 2.64 25.54 2.35
CA PRO A 362 2.69 24.62 1.21
C PRO A 362 3.18 25.30 -0.08
N ASP A 363 3.77 24.52 -1.00
CA ASP A 363 4.16 24.96 -2.35
C ASP A 363 3.27 24.32 -3.42
N THR A 364 3.17 24.93 -4.60
CA THR A 364 2.33 24.46 -5.69
C THR A 364 3.00 24.54 -7.05
N ILE A 365 2.73 23.57 -7.92
CA ILE A 365 3.14 23.57 -9.33
C ILE A 365 1.97 23.25 -10.25
N THR A 366 1.91 23.93 -11.39
CA THR A 366 0.97 23.63 -12.47
C THR A 366 1.66 22.78 -13.54
N VAL A 367 1.15 21.57 -13.75
CA VAL A 367 1.64 20.63 -14.75
C VAL A 367 0.66 20.57 -15.93
N PRO A 368 1.07 21.00 -17.14
CA PRO A 368 0.24 20.85 -18.33
C PRO A 368 0.23 19.37 -18.77
N VAL A 369 -0.97 18.80 -18.86
CA VAL A 369 -1.19 17.39 -19.23
C VAL A 369 -2.14 17.28 -20.42
N THR A 370 -2.07 16.16 -21.16
CA THR A 370 -3.05 15.82 -22.17
C THR A 370 -4.03 14.79 -21.61
N LEU A 371 -5.32 15.13 -21.60
CA LEU A 371 -6.39 14.23 -21.19
C LEU A 371 -7.19 13.72 -22.42
N PRO A 372 -7.46 12.41 -22.53
CA PRO A 372 -8.38 11.91 -23.54
C PRO A 372 -9.81 12.41 -23.28
N ALA A 373 -10.48 12.86 -24.34
CA ALA A 373 -11.88 13.29 -24.25
C ALA A 373 -12.81 12.09 -24.07
N ASN A 374 -13.90 12.28 -23.31
CA ASN A 374 -14.98 11.32 -23.11
C ASN A 374 -14.54 9.94 -22.55
N THR A 375 -13.42 9.91 -21.83
CA THR A 375 -12.93 8.72 -21.12
C THR A 375 -12.70 9.10 -19.66
N VAL A 376 -13.08 8.21 -18.75
CA VAL A 376 -12.75 8.34 -17.32
C VAL A 376 -11.24 8.22 -17.16
N VAL A 377 -10.61 9.20 -16.53
CA VAL A 377 -9.18 9.18 -16.21
C VAL A 377 -8.97 9.24 -14.72
N ASN A 378 -8.07 8.40 -14.21
CA ASN A 378 -7.54 8.54 -12.87
C ASN A 378 -6.24 9.32 -12.94
N ILE A 379 -6.13 10.35 -12.10
CA ILE A 379 -4.95 11.20 -12.00
C ILE A 379 -4.30 10.90 -10.66
N HIS A 380 -3.03 10.53 -10.71
CA HIS A 380 -2.21 10.30 -9.54
C HIS A 380 -0.97 11.18 -9.57
N VAL A 381 -0.40 11.42 -8.40
CA VAL A 381 0.89 12.07 -8.25
C VAL A 381 1.72 11.31 -7.21
N TRP A 382 3.01 11.16 -7.47
CA TRP A 382 3.96 10.59 -6.51
C TRP A 382 5.33 11.25 -6.65
N THR A 383 6.13 11.15 -5.59
CA THR A 383 7.55 11.50 -5.65
C THR A 383 8.33 10.42 -6.39
N THR A 384 9.41 10.83 -7.05
CA THR A 384 10.37 9.94 -7.71
C THR A 384 11.76 10.21 -7.16
N ASP A 385 12.24 9.33 -6.28
CA ASP A 385 13.56 9.40 -5.65
C ASP A 385 14.41 8.18 -5.95
#